data_AF-A0A927HTT3-F1
#
_entry.id   AF-A0A927HTT3-F1
#
_cell.length_a   1.000
_cell.length_b   1.000
_cell.length_c   1.000
_cell.angle_alpha   90.00
_cell.angle_beta   90.00
_cell.angle_gamma   90.00
#
_symmetry.space_group_name_H-M   'P 1'
#
loop_
_entity.id
_entity.type
_entity.pdbx_description
1 polymer ?
#
loop_
_entity_poly.entity_id
_entity_poly.type
_entity_poly.pdbx_seq_one_letter_code
_entity_poly.pdbx_strand_id
1 'polypeptide(L)'
;MISDLNHIGYQVELEHIFAYPILSDFAQNIKQSEVFEKQPAISHNEAYRYNPFPLTDIQQAYLVGRQNNFTLGVLVHIFVHFIAENLDVPKLERTINQLISRHDMLRGVIINGQQQVLKSSLLFR
;
A
#
# COMPACT_ATOMS: atom_id res chain seq x y z
N MET A 1 -12.77 -1.09 10.40
CA MET A 1 -13.70 -1.93 11.19
C MET A 1 -12.96 -2.91 12.10
N ILE A 2 -12.32 -3.98 11.60
CA ILE A 2 -11.59 -4.96 12.45
C ILE A 2 -10.51 -4.29 13.30
N SER A 3 -9.64 -3.50 12.65
CA SER A 3 -8.57 -2.77 13.33
C SER A 3 -9.12 -1.82 14.39
N ASP A 4 -10.26 -1.16 14.14
CA ASP A 4 -10.90 -0.25 15.11
C ASP A 4 -11.41 -1.01 16.34
N LEU A 5 -12.05 -2.18 16.13
CA LEU A 5 -12.52 -3.04 17.21
C LEU A 5 -11.35 -3.60 18.03
N ASN A 6 -10.27 -4.00 17.35
CA ASN A 6 -9.03 -4.41 18.00
C ASN A 6 -8.40 -3.25 18.81
N HIS A 7 -8.47 -2.02 18.30
CA HIS A 7 -7.99 -0.83 19.00
C HIS A 7 -8.81 -0.43 20.24
N ILE A 8 -10.06 -0.87 20.34
CA ILE A 8 -10.90 -0.63 21.54
C ILE A 8 -10.99 -1.88 22.44
N GLY A 9 -10.19 -2.92 22.17
CA GLY A 9 -10.01 -4.05 23.07
C GLY A 9 -10.89 -5.27 22.80
N TYR A 10 -11.42 -5.43 21.59
CA TYR A 10 -12.02 -6.71 21.16
C TYR A 10 -11.01 -7.54 20.37
N GLN A 11 -11.13 -8.86 20.41
CA GLN A 11 -10.37 -9.77 19.56
C GLN A 11 -11.23 -10.10 18.34
N VAL A 12 -10.92 -9.44 17.22
CA VAL A 12 -11.63 -9.62 15.96
C VAL A 12 -10.64 -10.03 14.88
N GLU A 13 -10.96 -11.13 14.23
CA GLU A 13 -10.30 -11.61 13.01
C GLU A 13 -11.23 -11.52 11.80
N LEU A 14 -10.66 -11.52 10.61
CA LEU A 14 -11.41 -11.44 9.37
C LEU A 14 -12.41 -12.59 9.21
N GLU A 15 -12.07 -13.79 9.71
CA GLU A 15 -12.95 -14.95 9.70
C GLU A 15 -14.29 -14.69 10.40
N HIS A 16 -14.30 -13.93 11.50
CA HIS A 16 -15.52 -13.64 12.26
C HIS A 16 -16.55 -12.87 11.42
N ILE A 17 -16.11 -12.03 10.47
CA ILE A 17 -17.03 -11.29 9.57
C ILE A 17 -17.78 -12.26 8.67
N PHE A 18 -17.11 -13.32 8.21
CA PHE A 18 -17.70 -14.31 7.32
C PHE A 18 -18.51 -15.37 8.07
N ALA A 19 -18.04 -15.78 9.24
CA ALA A 19 -18.74 -16.74 10.10
C ALA A 19 -20.02 -16.15 10.70
N TYR A 20 -20.02 -14.85 11.00
CA TYR A 20 -21.13 -14.15 11.63
C TYR A 20 -21.49 -12.87 10.85
N PRO A 21 -22.13 -12.98 9.66
CA PRO A 21 -22.40 -11.83 8.80
C PRO A 21 -23.55 -10.95 9.33
N ILE A 22 -24.30 -11.43 10.32
CA ILE A 22 -25.37 -10.68 10.99
C ILE A 22 -24.76 -9.99 12.21
N LEU A 23 -24.96 -8.67 12.33
CA LEU A 23 -24.33 -7.84 13.37
C LEU A 23 -24.60 -8.35 14.80
N SER A 24 -25.82 -8.81 15.10
CA SER A 24 -26.14 -9.37 16.42
C SER A 24 -25.29 -10.57 16.76
N ASP A 25 -25.13 -11.47 15.78
CA ASP A 25 -24.44 -12.73 15.95
C ASP A 25 -22.94 -12.46 16.01
N PHE A 26 -22.43 -11.54 15.18
CA PHE A 26 -21.05 -11.06 15.24
C PHE A 26 -20.71 -10.52 16.63
N ALA A 27 -21.54 -9.61 17.15
CA ALA A 27 -21.31 -8.98 18.46
C ALA A 27 -21.33 -9.99 19.61
N GLN A 28 -22.14 -11.05 19.51
CA GLN A 28 -22.19 -12.13 20.52
C GLN A 28 -20.97 -13.06 20.46
N ASN A 29 -20.30 -13.16 19.31
CA ASN A 29 -19.23 -14.12 19.09
C ASN A 29 -17.81 -13.52 19.11
N ILE A 30 -17.66 -12.20 19.15
CA ILE A 30 -16.36 -11.55 19.39
C ILE A 30 -16.08 -11.45 20.90
N LYS A 31 -14.82 -11.67 21.29
CA LYS A 31 -14.41 -11.61 22.70
C LYS A 31 -13.77 -10.29 23.05
N GLN A 32 -13.99 -9.80 24.26
CA GLN A 32 -13.17 -8.74 24.82
C GLN A 32 -11.78 -9.32 25.15
N SER A 33 -10.73 -8.64 24.73
CA SER A 33 -9.35 -9.06 24.94
C SER A 33 -8.94 -8.76 26.39
N GLU A 34 -8.58 -9.78 27.18
CA GLU A 34 -8.03 -9.60 28.54
C GLU A 34 -6.65 -8.93 28.51
N VAL A 35 -5.92 -9.11 27.40
CA VAL A 35 -4.64 -8.47 27.13
C VAL A 35 -4.84 -7.48 25.99
N PHE A 36 -4.67 -6.20 26.29
CA PHE A 36 -4.65 -5.12 25.32
C PHE A 36 -3.20 -4.75 25.01
N GLU A 37 -2.56 -5.51 24.11
CA GLU A 37 -1.31 -5.06 23.52
C GLU A 37 -1.61 -3.98 22.50
N LYS A 38 -1.48 -2.72 22.93
CA LYS A 38 -1.54 -1.57 22.02
C LYS A 38 -0.42 -1.73 21.00
N GLN A 39 -0.78 -2.05 19.76
CA GLN A 39 0.19 -2.07 18.67
C GLN A 39 0.94 -0.74 18.66
N PRO A 40 2.28 -0.76 18.53
CA PRO A 40 3.07 0.46 18.49
C PRO A 40 2.55 1.33 17.34
N ALA A 41 2.25 2.57 17.65
CA ALA A 41 1.83 3.52 16.62
C ALA A 41 2.98 3.68 15.62
N ILE A 42 2.67 3.57 14.33
CA ILE A 42 3.65 3.84 13.27
C ILE A 42 3.88 5.35 13.24
N SER A 43 5.08 5.78 13.62
CA SER A 43 5.50 7.18 13.54
C SER A 43 6.33 7.41 12.29
N HIS A 44 6.03 8.46 11.54
CA HIS A 44 6.83 8.86 10.39
C HIS A 44 8.24 9.26 10.83
N ASN A 45 9.26 8.69 10.18
CA ASN A 45 10.67 9.00 10.45
C ASN A 45 11.29 9.74 9.27
N GLU A 46 11.17 11.07 9.27
CA GLU A 46 11.62 11.93 8.18
C GLU A 46 13.12 11.77 7.88
N ALA A 47 13.96 11.57 8.90
CA ALA A 47 15.41 11.48 8.73
C ALA A 47 15.83 10.27 7.87
N TYR A 48 15.06 9.19 7.89
CA TYR A 48 15.35 7.94 7.17
C TYR A 48 14.43 7.69 5.97
N ARG A 49 13.55 8.63 5.64
CA ARG A 49 12.55 8.52 4.57
C ARG A 49 13.11 8.05 3.22
N TYR A 50 14.35 8.43 2.91
CA TYR A 50 15.01 8.14 1.63
C TYR A 50 16.10 7.07 1.72
N ASN A 51 16.25 6.43 2.88
CA ASN A 51 17.20 5.34 3.04
C ASN A 51 16.65 4.08 2.34
N PRO A 52 17.51 3.19 1.84
CA PRO A 52 17.08 1.89 1.35
C PRO A 52 16.37 1.08 2.45
N PHE A 53 15.34 0.33 2.07
CA PHE A 53 14.56 -0.54 2.95
C PHE A 53 14.18 -1.84 2.23
N PRO A 54 13.89 -2.93 2.98
CA PRO A 54 13.56 -4.21 2.38
C PRO A 54 12.26 -4.13 1.55
N LEU A 55 12.19 -4.94 0.50
CA LEU A 55 10.95 -5.19 -0.22
C LEU A 55 10.02 -6.02 0.66
N THR A 56 8.71 -5.85 0.48
CA THR A 56 7.74 -6.84 0.98
C THR A 56 7.83 -8.14 0.18
N ASP A 57 7.36 -9.25 0.76
CA ASP A 57 7.38 -10.56 0.10
C ASP A 57 6.70 -10.54 -1.28
N ILE A 58 5.57 -9.83 -1.39
CA ILE A 58 4.83 -9.66 -2.66
C ILE A 58 5.66 -8.88 -3.68
N GLN A 59 6.32 -7.78 -3.26
CA GLN A 59 7.17 -7.00 -4.16
C GLN A 59 8.40 -7.80 -4.62
N GLN A 60 8.98 -8.61 -3.74
CA GLN A 60 10.08 -9.52 -4.10
C GLN A 60 9.60 -10.59 -5.09
N ALA A 61 8.42 -11.17 -4.88
CA ALA A 61 7.83 -12.13 -5.82
C ALA A 61 7.62 -11.50 -7.21
N TYR A 62 7.15 -10.26 -7.30
CA TYR A 62 7.03 -9.55 -8.57
C TYR A 62 8.39 -9.22 -9.21
N LEU A 63 9.40 -8.86 -8.42
CA LEU A 63 10.74 -8.61 -8.93
C LEU A 63 11.39 -9.87 -9.51
N VAL A 64 11.29 -11.00 -8.81
CA VAL A 64 11.79 -12.31 -9.28
C VAL A 64 10.99 -12.77 -10.50
N GLY A 65 9.67 -12.62 -10.45
CA GLY A 65 8.77 -12.98 -11.54
C GLY A 65 9.00 -12.19 -12.83
N ARG A 66 9.69 -11.05 -12.79
CA ARG A 66 10.12 -10.27 -13.97
C ARG A 66 11.36 -10.83 -14.68
N GLN A 67 12.14 -11.71 -14.04
CA GLN A 67 13.37 -12.23 -14.64
C GLN A 67 13.04 -13.22 -15.76
N ASN A 68 13.83 -13.19 -16.85
CA ASN A 68 13.61 -13.96 -18.09
C ASN A 68 13.54 -15.50 -17.91
N ASN A 69 13.84 -16.00 -16.71
CA ASN A 69 13.83 -17.43 -16.38
C ASN A 69 12.42 -17.93 -15.99
N PHE A 70 11.41 -17.06 -15.94
CA PHE A 70 10.04 -17.42 -15.61
C PHE A 70 9.09 -17.14 -16.80
N THR A 71 8.49 -18.21 -17.33
CA THR A 71 7.72 -18.26 -18.59
C THR A 71 6.49 -17.35 -18.65
N LEU A 72 6.00 -16.85 -17.50
CA LEU A 72 4.75 -16.07 -17.40
C LEU A 72 4.92 -14.71 -16.74
N GLY A 73 6.15 -14.18 -16.64
CA GLY A 73 6.44 -12.77 -16.35
C GLY A 73 5.41 -12.08 -15.45
N VAL A 74 5.46 -12.25 -14.13
CA VAL A 74 4.43 -11.70 -13.25
C VAL A 74 4.57 -10.18 -13.19
N LEU A 75 3.87 -9.50 -14.09
CA LEU A 75 3.81 -8.05 -14.20
C LEU A 75 2.49 -7.57 -13.62
N VAL A 76 2.55 -6.83 -12.52
CA VAL A 76 1.43 -5.95 -12.17
C VAL A 76 1.53 -4.73 -13.07
N HIS A 77 0.80 -4.75 -14.17
CA HIS A 77 0.69 -3.64 -15.09
C HIS A 77 -0.79 -3.27 -15.23
N ILE A 78 -1.09 -2.00 -14.97
CA ILE A 78 -2.44 -1.46 -15.15
C ILE A 78 -2.38 -0.53 -16.36
N PHE A 79 -3.22 -0.81 -17.35
CA PHE A 79 -3.43 0.06 -18.49
C PHE A 79 -4.89 0.50 -18.49
N VAL A 80 -5.13 1.81 -18.55
CA VAL A 80 -6.47 2.39 -18.59
C VAL A 80 -6.51 3.42 -19.71
N HIS A 81 -7.61 3.42 -20.46
CA HIS A 81 -7.90 4.40 -21.49
C HIS A 81 -9.04 5.31 -21.03
N PHE A 82 -8.85 6.62 -21.17
CA PHE A 82 -9.87 7.61 -20.88
C PHE A 82 -10.20 8.40 -22.14
N ILE A 83 -11.49 8.61 -22.38
CA ILE A 83 -11.98 9.57 -23.37
C ILE A 83 -12.39 10.81 -22.60
N ALA A 84 -11.75 11.94 -22.86
CA ALA A 84 -12.00 13.20 -22.18
C ALA A 84 -12.26 14.31 -23.21
N GLU A 85 -13.41 14.96 -23.12
CA GLU A 85 -13.70 16.17 -23.87
C GLU A 85 -13.05 17.39 -23.18
N ASN A 86 -12.47 18.30 -23.95
CA ASN A 86 -11.86 19.55 -23.46
C ASN A 86 -10.78 19.35 -22.37
N LEU A 87 -9.92 18.33 -22.52
CA LEU A 87 -8.83 18.07 -21.59
C LEU A 87 -7.81 19.23 -21.57
N ASP A 88 -7.65 19.85 -20.41
CA ASP A 88 -6.56 20.79 -20.14
C ASP A 88 -5.28 20.00 -19.82
N VAL A 89 -4.49 19.73 -20.86
CA VAL A 89 -3.23 18.97 -20.76
C VAL A 89 -2.23 19.63 -19.81
N PRO A 90 -1.96 20.95 -19.88
CA PRO A 90 -1.07 21.61 -18.91
C PRO A 90 -1.54 21.51 -17.45
N LYS A 91 -2.84 21.50 -17.19
CA LYS A 91 -3.37 21.26 -15.84
C LYS A 91 -3.16 19.81 -15.42
N LEU A 92 -3.46 18.85 -16.29
CA LEU A 92 -3.24 17.43 -16.01
C LEU A 92 -1.77 17.16 -15.66
N GLU A 93 -0.84 17.65 -16.46
CA GLU A 93 0.61 17.49 -16.23
C GLU A 93 1.02 18.04 -14.85
N ARG A 94 0.59 19.27 -14.52
CA ARG A 94 0.84 19.86 -13.20
C ARG A 94 0.28 19.04 -12.07
N THR A 95 -0.93 18.51 -12.21
CA THR A 95 -1.58 17.66 -11.20
C THR A 95 -0.84 16.33 -11.03
N ILE A 96 -0.42 15.68 -12.12
CA ILE A 96 0.38 14.45 -12.06
C ILE A 96 1.72 14.74 -11.35
N ASN A 97 2.39 15.82 -11.69
CA ASN A 97 3.64 16.22 -11.05
C ASN A 97 3.46 16.47 -9.54
N GLN A 98 2.35 17.08 -9.11
CA GLN A 98 2.01 17.23 -7.70
C GLN A 98 1.81 15.88 -6.99
N LEU A 99 1.14 14.91 -7.66
CA LEU A 99 0.98 13.56 -7.13
C LEU A 99 2.32 12.85 -6.98
N ILE A 100 3.20 12.91 -7.99
CA ILE A 100 4.54 12.31 -7.94
C ILE A 100 5.36 12.91 -6.78
N SER A 101 5.34 14.23 -6.60
CA SER A 101 6.04 14.88 -5.48
C SER A 101 5.44 14.50 -4.12
N ARG A 102 4.12 14.33 -4.03
CA ARG A 102 3.42 13.99 -2.78
C ARG A 102 3.63 12.54 -2.35
N HIS A 103 3.65 11.59 -3.29
CA HIS A 103 3.63 10.16 -2.99
C HIS A 103 4.99 9.51 -3.23
N ASP A 104 5.63 9.03 -2.15
CA ASP A 104 6.98 8.44 -2.19
C ASP A 104 7.09 7.24 -3.13
N MET A 105 6.06 6.38 -3.17
CA MET A 105 6.08 5.19 -4.02
C MET A 105 5.95 5.47 -5.52
N LEU A 106 5.52 6.67 -5.92
CA LEU A 106 5.61 7.11 -7.32
C LEU A 106 7.05 7.49 -7.73
N ARG A 107 7.97 7.51 -6.76
CA ARG A 107 9.41 7.77 -6.91
C ARG A 107 10.24 6.61 -6.35
N GLY A 108 9.61 5.46 -6.10
CA GLY A 108 10.26 4.25 -5.60
C GLY A 108 11.06 3.56 -6.71
N VAL A 109 12.29 3.18 -6.40
CA VAL A 109 13.18 2.41 -7.26
C VAL A 109 13.70 1.19 -6.51
N ILE A 110 14.12 0.17 -7.26
CA ILE A 110 14.80 -1.00 -6.69
C ILE A 110 16.27 -0.92 -7.11
N ILE A 111 17.17 -0.81 -6.12
CA ILE A 111 18.61 -0.74 -6.32
C ILE A 111 19.23 -1.83 -5.45
N ASN A 112 20.04 -2.71 -6.04
CA ASN A 112 20.72 -3.80 -5.34
C ASN A 112 19.78 -4.69 -4.48
N GLY A 113 18.56 -4.94 -4.97
CA GLY A 113 17.58 -5.77 -4.27
C GLY A 113 16.93 -5.10 -3.05
N GLN A 114 17.10 -3.79 -2.87
CA GLN A 114 16.41 -2.99 -1.86
C GLN A 114 15.54 -1.92 -2.53
N GLN A 115 14.47 -1.53 -1.86
CA GLN A 115 13.64 -0.42 -2.29
C GLN A 115 14.20 0.90 -1.75
N GLN A 116 14.16 1.96 -2.56
CA GLN A 116 14.57 3.29 -2.17
C GLN A 116 13.67 4.35 -2.80
N VAL A 117 13.36 5.42 -2.05
CA VAL A 117 12.61 6.58 -2.57
C VAL A 117 13.60 7.64 -3.06
N LEU A 118 13.41 8.13 -4.28
CA LEU A 118 14.22 9.23 -4.82
C LEU A 118 13.80 10.58 -4.22
N LYS A 119 14.79 11.39 -3.80
CA LYS A 119 14.56 12.73 -3.22
C LYS A 119 13.91 13.70 -4.21
N SER A 120 14.42 13.76 -5.44
CA SER A 120 13.88 14.57 -6.52
C SER A 120 12.95 13.76 -7.41
N SER A 121 11.85 14.38 -7.85
CA SER A 121 11.00 13.85 -8.91
C SER A 121 11.55 14.25 -10.27
N LEU A 122 11.64 13.30 -11.20
CA LEU A 122 11.60 13.63 -12.62
C LEU A 122 10.18 14.12 -12.94
N LEU A 123 10.08 15.25 -13.66
CA LEU A 123 8.77 15.77 -14.05
C LEU A 123 8.20 14.93 -15.19
N PHE A 124 6.93 14.55 -15.05
CA PHE A 124 6.10 14.10 -16.16
C PHE A 124 5.99 15.24 -17.17
N ARG A 125 6.18 14.92 -18.46
CA ARG A 125 6.15 15.82 -19.62
C ARG A 125 5.27 15.23 -20.71
#